data_AF-A0A9E6Y014-F1
#
_entry.id   AF-A0A9E6Y014-F1
#
_cell.length_a   1.000
_cell.length_b   1.000
_cell.length_c   1.000
_cell.angle_alpha   90.00
_cell.angle_beta   90.00
_cell.angle_gamma   90.00
#
_symmetry.space_group_name_H-M   'P 1'
#
loop_
_entity.id
_entity.type
_entity.pdbx_description
1 polymer ?
#
loop_
_entity_poly.entity_id
_entity_poly.type
_entity_poly.pdbx_seq_one_letter_code
_entity_poly.pdbx_strand_id
1 'polypeptide(L)'
;MPLDRQAIEKRDFPIGRRGYDTAAVDAHLARLADEMEALQRQLKRRSGDSLAQAASERVRAIVEAAESSAAAIESSAEDEAQQVRAEAARDAERTRADALERAEDHVGRVAEASGEMLRRVEAMQEELGGLVDTLRTGAARVNADLTLLDSNMGDLRTAAGERPPEVAAAVAVPEPDPAAGLSRPPEAEPSENGAGTRAAAAEPAPPAPTAAPAEPEPDRVADAEGARLIALNMALNGQAREEADRYLAENFDLPDRAQLLDEVYATIETG
;
A
#
# COMPACT_ATOMS: atom_id res chain seq x y z
N MET A 1 -55.93 26.40 48.13
CA MET A 1 -57.18 27.14 48.44
C MET A 1 -57.39 27.07 49.94
N PRO A 2 -57.33 28.18 50.69
CA PRO A 2 -57.82 28.19 52.06
C PRO A 2 -59.32 27.85 52.02
N LEU A 3 -59.74 26.81 52.73
CA LEU A 3 -61.17 26.54 52.93
C LEU A 3 -61.77 27.78 53.59
N ASP A 4 -62.78 28.35 52.94
CA ASP A 4 -63.44 29.56 53.41
C ASP A 4 -64.07 29.28 54.78
N ARG A 5 -63.48 29.84 55.84
CA ARG A 5 -63.83 29.53 57.23
C ARG A 5 -65.28 29.88 57.55
N GLN A 6 -65.90 30.75 56.75
CA GLN A 6 -67.29 31.19 56.93
C GLN A 6 -68.32 30.18 56.41
N ALA A 7 -67.94 29.25 55.52
CA ALA A 7 -68.85 28.21 55.02
C ALA A 7 -69.08 27.05 56.02
N ILE A 8 -68.19 26.90 57.01
CA ILE A 8 -68.30 25.93 58.12
C ILE A 8 -69.04 26.57 59.32
N GLU A 9 -69.87 27.61 59.10
CA GLU A 9 -70.63 28.23 60.18
C GLU A 9 -71.90 27.44 60.53
N LYS A 10 -71.75 26.67 61.63
CA LYS A 10 -72.71 26.59 62.75
C LYS A 10 -74.07 25.92 62.53
N ARG A 11 -74.37 25.39 61.33
CA ARG A 11 -75.67 24.74 61.05
C ARG A 11 -75.67 23.21 61.08
N ASP A 12 -74.52 22.56 60.98
CA ASP A 12 -74.45 21.09 60.89
C ASP A 12 -74.22 20.38 62.23
N PHE A 13 -73.90 21.12 63.31
CA PHE A 13 -73.64 20.54 64.63
C PHE A 13 -74.59 21.12 65.69
N PRO A 14 -75.74 20.46 65.99
CA PRO A 14 -76.59 20.87 67.10
C PRO A 14 -75.81 20.75 68.43
N ILE A 15 -75.82 21.82 69.22
CA ILE A 15 -75.12 21.90 70.51
C ILE A 15 -76.08 21.43 71.61
N GLY A 16 -75.83 20.27 72.19
CA GLY A 16 -76.59 19.76 73.34
C GLY A 16 -76.14 20.42 74.65
N ARG A 17 -76.86 20.14 75.76
CA ARG A 17 -76.51 20.62 77.13
C ARG A 17 -75.12 20.15 77.63
N ARG A 18 -74.46 19.24 76.92
CA ARG A 18 -73.09 18.74 77.14
C ARG A 18 -72.39 18.52 75.78
N GLY A 19 -72.08 19.59 75.05
CA GLY A 19 -71.21 19.53 73.86
C GLY A 19 -71.89 19.12 72.54
N TYR A 20 -71.06 18.85 71.53
CA TYR A 20 -71.47 18.46 70.18
C TYR A 20 -71.98 17.01 70.15
N ASP A 21 -72.99 16.74 69.33
CA ASP A 21 -73.43 15.38 69.02
C ASP A 21 -72.36 14.67 68.18
N THR A 22 -71.70 13.67 68.77
CA THR A 22 -70.62 12.93 68.13
C THR A 22 -71.08 12.22 66.86
N ALA A 23 -72.33 11.74 66.81
CA ALA A 23 -72.84 11.02 65.63
C ALA A 23 -73.05 11.97 64.44
N ALA A 24 -73.51 13.19 64.68
CA ALA A 24 -73.64 14.21 63.64
C ALA A 24 -72.27 14.68 63.11
N VAL A 25 -71.28 14.79 64.01
CA VAL A 25 -69.89 15.10 63.66
C VAL A 25 -69.30 14.00 62.78
N ASP A 26 -69.44 12.74 63.18
CA ASP A 26 -68.90 11.60 62.44
C ASP A 26 -69.52 11.49 61.04
N ALA A 27 -70.84 11.71 60.91
CA ALA A 27 -71.54 11.68 59.62
C ALA A 27 -71.13 12.83 58.69
N HIS A 28 -70.78 14.00 59.23
CA HIS A 28 -70.26 15.12 58.43
C HIS A 28 -68.80 14.89 58.02
N LEU A 29 -67.97 14.40 58.95
CA LEU A 29 -66.58 14.03 58.67
C LEU A 29 -66.50 12.92 57.60
N ALA A 30 -67.42 11.95 57.62
CA ALA A 30 -67.51 10.91 56.59
C ALA A 30 -67.80 11.50 55.20
N ARG A 31 -68.77 12.43 55.10
CA ARG A 31 -69.06 13.13 53.83
C ARG A 31 -67.88 13.95 53.32
N LEU A 32 -67.21 14.68 54.21
CA LEU A 32 -66.01 15.44 53.85
C LEU A 32 -64.86 14.53 53.40
N ALA A 33 -64.71 13.36 54.04
CA ALA A 33 -63.72 12.37 53.63
C ALA A 33 -64.03 11.85 52.22
N ASP A 34 -65.30 11.52 51.92
CA ASP A 34 -65.72 11.06 50.58
C ASP A 34 -65.50 12.14 49.50
N GLU A 35 -65.85 13.40 49.78
CA GLU A 35 -65.63 14.52 48.87
C GLU A 35 -64.13 14.80 48.63
N MET A 36 -63.33 14.79 49.70
CA MET A 36 -61.88 14.91 49.59
C MET A 36 -61.27 13.76 48.79
N GLU A 37 -61.73 12.52 49.00
CA GLU A 37 -61.25 11.36 48.27
C GLU A 37 -61.62 11.44 46.77
N ALA A 38 -62.82 11.91 46.45
CA ALA A 38 -63.26 12.13 45.07
C ALA A 38 -62.43 13.23 44.36
N LEU A 39 -62.18 14.36 45.03
CA LEU A 39 -61.32 15.43 44.54
C LEU A 39 -59.88 14.95 44.33
N GLN A 40 -59.35 14.18 45.30
CA GLN A 40 -58.02 13.62 45.21
C GLN A 40 -57.90 12.60 44.06
N ARG A 41 -58.93 11.77 43.84
CA ARG A 41 -59.03 10.87 42.67
C ARG A 41 -59.06 11.65 41.36
N GLN A 42 -59.77 12.77 41.28
CA GLN A 42 -59.87 13.57 40.06
C GLN A 42 -58.59 14.36 39.74
N LEU A 43 -57.89 14.83 40.77
CA LEU A 43 -56.58 15.48 40.63
C LEU A 43 -55.51 14.47 40.18
N LYS A 44 -55.47 13.27 40.79
CA LYS A 44 -54.53 12.21 40.39
C LYS A 44 -54.67 11.82 38.91
N ARG A 45 -55.89 11.75 38.39
CA ARG A 45 -56.13 11.50 36.96
C ARG A 45 -55.58 12.63 36.08
N ARG A 46 -55.95 13.89 36.36
CA ARG A 46 -55.44 15.05 35.61
C ARG A 46 -53.92 15.19 35.66
N SER A 47 -53.30 14.95 36.81
CA SER A 47 -51.83 14.99 36.93
C SER A 47 -51.15 13.89 36.12
N GLY A 48 -51.78 12.71 36.03
CA GLY A 48 -51.30 11.62 35.19
C GLY A 48 -51.33 11.98 33.70
N ASP A 49 -52.46 12.55 33.24
CA ASP A 49 -52.63 12.97 31.84
C ASP A 49 -51.63 14.07 31.45
N SER A 50 -51.42 15.06 32.32
CA SER A 50 -50.45 16.14 32.06
C SER A 50 -49.00 15.65 32.02
N LEU A 51 -48.65 14.65 32.84
CA LEU A 51 -47.30 14.10 32.86
C LEU A 51 -47.05 13.24 31.62
N ALA A 52 -48.04 12.44 31.20
CA ALA A 52 -47.97 11.67 29.97
C ALA A 52 -47.85 12.57 28.74
N GLN A 53 -48.60 13.67 28.70
CA GLN A 53 -48.52 14.65 27.62
C GLN A 53 -47.16 15.36 27.60
N ALA A 54 -46.68 15.85 28.75
CA ALA A 54 -45.36 16.48 28.85
C ALA A 54 -44.22 15.52 28.48
N ALA A 55 -44.31 14.25 28.89
CA ALA A 55 -43.37 13.21 28.48
C ALA A 55 -43.42 12.95 26.96
N SER A 56 -44.61 12.89 26.37
CA SER A 56 -44.80 12.68 24.93
C SER A 56 -44.23 13.85 24.10
N GLU A 57 -44.47 15.08 24.54
CA GLU A 57 -43.89 16.29 23.94
C GLU A 57 -42.37 16.27 24.06
N ARG A 58 -41.84 15.84 25.21
CA ARG A 58 -40.39 15.73 25.41
C ARG A 58 -39.76 14.67 24.50
N VAL A 59 -40.39 13.50 24.37
CA VAL A 59 -39.92 12.43 23.46
C VAL A 59 -39.97 12.92 22.01
N ARG A 60 -41.06 13.58 21.59
CA ARG A 60 -41.17 14.15 20.25
C ARG A 60 -40.06 15.15 19.95
N ALA A 61 -39.76 16.05 20.88
CA ALA A 61 -38.68 17.02 20.74
C ALA A 61 -37.29 16.35 20.65
N ILE A 62 -37.07 15.26 21.39
CA ILE A 62 -35.82 14.49 21.32
C ILE A 62 -35.69 13.80 19.96
N VAL A 63 -36.78 13.21 19.44
CA VAL A 63 -36.78 12.53 18.13
C VAL A 63 -36.52 13.54 17.01
N GLU A 64 -37.20 14.69 17.01
CA GLU A 64 -36.99 15.75 16.02
C GLU A 64 -35.55 16.30 16.05
N ALA A 65 -34.97 16.48 17.24
CA ALA A 65 -33.57 16.86 17.39
C ALA A 65 -32.61 15.78 16.88
N ALA A 66 -32.92 14.50 17.13
CA ALA A 66 -32.11 13.37 16.67
C ALA A 66 -32.17 13.24 15.14
N GLU A 67 -33.34 13.41 14.52
CA GLU A 67 -33.51 13.40 13.06
C GLU A 67 -32.77 14.56 12.39
N SER A 68 -32.88 15.77 12.95
CA SER A 68 -32.11 16.92 12.48
C SER A 68 -30.61 16.70 12.62
N SER A 69 -30.17 16.06 13.71
CA SER A 69 -28.76 15.73 13.91
C SER A 69 -28.29 14.66 12.91
N ALA A 70 -29.10 13.65 12.64
CA ALA A 70 -28.77 12.59 11.69
C ALA A 70 -28.62 13.15 10.27
N ALA A 71 -29.56 14.00 9.83
CA ALA A 71 -29.49 14.65 8.52
C ALA A 71 -28.24 15.55 8.37
N ALA A 72 -27.84 16.24 9.45
CA ALA A 72 -26.62 17.05 9.45
C ALA A 72 -25.34 16.17 9.34
N ILE A 73 -25.32 15.03 10.03
CA ILE A 73 -24.20 14.08 9.96
C ILE A 73 -24.11 13.46 8.55
N GLU A 74 -25.24 13.08 7.96
CA GLU A 74 -25.29 12.55 6.59
C GLU A 74 -24.75 13.57 5.57
N SER A 75 -25.21 14.82 5.64
CA SER A 75 -24.70 15.89 4.76
C SER A 75 -23.18 16.11 4.94
N SER A 76 -22.70 16.15 6.18
CA SER A 76 -21.26 16.33 6.46
C SER A 76 -20.44 15.15 5.92
N ALA A 77 -20.91 13.93 6.12
CA ALA A 77 -20.23 12.73 5.64
C ALA A 77 -20.19 12.66 4.11
N GLU A 78 -21.26 13.09 3.43
CA GLU A 78 -21.30 13.18 1.97
C GLU A 78 -20.31 14.23 1.44
N ASP A 79 -20.25 15.41 2.06
CA ASP A 79 -19.32 16.47 1.70
C ASP A 79 -17.86 16.03 1.92
N GLU A 80 -17.56 15.41 3.06
CA GLU A 80 -16.25 14.83 3.36
C GLU A 80 -15.87 13.74 2.35
N ALA A 81 -16.79 12.82 2.03
CA ALA A 81 -16.55 11.77 1.04
C ALA A 81 -16.35 12.33 -0.38
N GLN A 82 -17.01 13.44 -0.73
CA GLN A 82 -16.76 14.15 -1.98
C GLN A 82 -15.38 14.81 -1.97
N GLN A 83 -15.00 15.44 -0.87
CA GLN A 83 -13.70 16.08 -0.71
C GLN A 83 -12.55 15.06 -0.82
N VAL A 84 -12.63 13.94 -0.09
CA VAL A 84 -11.62 12.87 -0.13
C VAL A 84 -11.50 12.29 -1.53
N ARG A 85 -12.62 12.07 -2.25
CA ARG A 85 -12.58 11.60 -3.64
C ARG A 85 -11.92 12.61 -4.58
N ALA A 86 -12.21 13.90 -4.41
CA ALA A 86 -11.61 14.96 -5.22
C ALA A 86 -10.10 15.09 -4.96
N GLU A 87 -9.67 14.96 -3.70
CA GLU A 87 -8.26 14.98 -3.31
C GLU A 87 -7.52 13.77 -3.88
N ALA A 88 -8.04 12.56 -3.67
CA ALA A 88 -7.47 11.33 -4.22
C ALA A 88 -7.37 11.36 -5.75
N ALA A 89 -8.34 11.95 -6.44
CA ALA A 89 -8.29 12.13 -7.90
C ALA A 89 -7.14 13.05 -8.33
N ARG A 90 -6.96 14.19 -7.65
CA ARG A 90 -5.85 15.12 -7.93
C ARG A 90 -4.49 14.49 -7.66
N ASP A 91 -4.36 13.71 -6.59
CA ASP A 91 -3.11 13.03 -6.26
C ASP A 91 -2.78 11.92 -7.27
N ALA A 92 -3.79 11.18 -7.72
CA ALA A 92 -3.64 10.18 -8.77
C ALA A 92 -3.28 10.81 -10.13
N GLU A 93 -3.80 12.00 -10.44
CA GLU A 93 -3.42 12.77 -11.62
C GLU A 93 -1.97 13.26 -11.52
N ARG A 94 -1.57 13.83 -10.39
CA ARG A 94 -0.19 14.28 -10.14
C ARG A 94 0.80 13.12 -10.27
N THR A 95 0.52 11.99 -9.62
CA THR A 95 1.38 10.80 -9.68
C THR A 95 1.52 10.27 -11.11
N ARG A 96 0.44 10.28 -11.90
CA ARG A 96 0.48 9.88 -13.31
C ARG A 96 1.31 10.86 -14.15
N ALA A 97 1.16 12.16 -13.94
CA ALA A 97 1.94 13.18 -14.63
C ALA A 97 3.44 13.01 -14.34
N ASP A 98 3.82 12.89 -13.07
CA ASP A 98 5.21 12.68 -12.65
C ASP A 98 5.80 11.39 -13.23
N ALA A 99 5.01 10.32 -13.29
CA ALA A 99 5.44 9.05 -13.87
C ALA A 99 5.67 9.14 -15.39
N LEU A 100 4.81 9.88 -16.10
CA LEU A 100 4.96 10.12 -17.54
C LEU A 100 6.21 10.96 -17.83
N GLU A 101 6.42 12.05 -17.08
CA GLU A 101 7.63 12.90 -17.21
C GLU A 101 8.91 12.07 -17.03
N ARG A 102 8.99 11.27 -15.95
CA ARG A 102 10.15 10.38 -15.71
C ARG A 102 10.35 9.35 -16.81
N ALA A 103 9.26 8.83 -17.39
CA ALA A 103 9.33 7.86 -18.47
C ALA A 103 9.87 8.50 -19.75
N GLU A 104 9.40 9.71 -20.09
CA GLU A 104 9.89 10.49 -21.24
C GLU A 104 11.38 10.82 -21.08
N ASP A 105 11.78 11.29 -19.90
CA ASP A 105 13.19 11.55 -19.58
C ASP A 105 14.07 10.30 -19.70
N HIS A 106 13.56 9.15 -19.26
CA HIS A 106 14.31 7.90 -19.36
C HIS A 106 14.48 7.46 -20.82
N VAL A 107 13.41 7.54 -21.63
CA VAL A 107 13.47 7.25 -23.07
C VAL A 107 14.43 8.19 -23.78
N GLY A 108 14.42 9.48 -23.43
CA GLY A 108 15.38 10.47 -23.93
C GLY A 108 16.82 10.06 -23.66
N ARG A 109 17.16 9.73 -22.41
CA ARG A 109 18.51 9.26 -22.03
C ARG A 109 18.93 7.98 -22.74
N VAL A 110 18.02 7.01 -22.91
CA VAL A 110 18.32 5.76 -23.64
C VAL A 110 18.56 6.02 -25.12
N ALA A 111 17.79 6.92 -25.74
CA ALA A 111 17.99 7.31 -27.14
C ALA A 111 19.35 8.01 -27.34
N GLU A 112 19.72 8.93 -26.44
CA GLU A 112 21.02 9.61 -26.47
C GLU A 112 22.19 8.63 -26.33
N ALA A 113 22.14 7.73 -25.34
CA ALA A 113 23.17 6.73 -25.10
C ALA A 113 23.30 5.75 -26.28
N SER A 114 22.18 5.33 -26.86
CA SER A 114 22.17 4.47 -28.05
C SER A 114 22.79 5.18 -29.25
N GLY A 115 22.47 6.47 -29.46
CA GLY A 115 23.05 7.28 -30.52
C GLY A 115 24.56 7.51 -30.34
N GLU A 116 25.05 7.61 -29.10
CA GLU A 116 26.49 7.65 -28.81
C GLU A 116 27.18 6.32 -29.13
N MET A 117 26.56 5.20 -28.75
CA MET A 117 27.09 3.87 -29.06
C MET A 117 27.18 3.62 -30.56
N LEU A 118 26.16 4.02 -31.34
CA LEU A 118 26.18 3.91 -32.80
C LEU A 118 27.31 4.74 -33.42
N ARG A 119 27.46 6.01 -32.99
CA ARG A 119 28.58 6.88 -33.44
C ARG A 119 29.94 6.26 -33.13
N ARG A 120 30.09 5.61 -31.97
CA ARG A 120 31.33 4.92 -31.60
C ARG A 120 31.57 3.68 -32.47
N VAL A 121 30.52 2.92 -32.81
CA VAL A 121 30.64 1.77 -33.72
C VAL A 121 31.04 2.22 -35.12
N GLU A 122 30.47 3.31 -35.63
CA GLU A 122 30.85 3.90 -36.93
C GLU A 122 32.32 4.33 -36.92
N ALA A 123 32.77 5.03 -35.87
CA ALA A 123 34.19 5.39 -35.73
C ALA A 123 35.11 4.16 -35.70
N MET A 124 34.75 3.11 -34.97
CA MET A 124 35.51 1.85 -34.98
C MET A 124 35.51 1.18 -36.37
N GLN A 125 34.41 1.26 -37.12
CA GLN A 125 34.35 0.73 -38.49
C GLN A 125 35.27 1.49 -39.45
N GLU A 126 35.33 2.83 -39.33
CA GLU A 126 36.25 3.67 -40.11
C GLU A 126 37.71 3.37 -39.77
N GLU A 127 38.04 3.25 -38.48
CA GLU A 127 39.39 2.87 -38.03
C GLU A 127 39.81 1.49 -38.56
N LEU A 128 38.92 0.49 -38.47
CA LEU A 128 39.16 -0.85 -39.01
C LEU A 128 39.35 -0.82 -40.52
N GLY A 129 38.54 -0.03 -41.25
CA GLY A 129 38.70 0.18 -42.70
C GLY A 129 40.09 0.75 -43.03
N GLY A 130 40.52 1.78 -42.31
CA GLY A 130 41.85 2.38 -42.47
C GLY A 130 43.00 1.40 -42.17
N LEU A 131 42.85 0.54 -41.16
CA LEU A 131 43.83 -0.50 -40.84
C LEU A 131 43.93 -1.56 -41.96
N VAL A 132 42.80 -1.98 -42.51
CA VAL A 132 42.75 -2.94 -43.62
C VAL A 132 43.40 -2.36 -44.87
N ASP A 133 43.14 -1.10 -45.21
CA ASP A 133 43.74 -0.44 -46.37
C ASP A 133 45.25 -0.26 -46.21
N THR A 134 45.70 0.08 -44.99
CA THR A 134 47.12 0.16 -44.65
C THR A 134 47.80 -1.20 -44.80
N LEU A 135 47.17 -2.27 -44.29
CA LEU A 135 47.68 -3.63 -44.41
C LEU A 135 47.76 -4.09 -45.87
N ARG A 136 46.74 -3.79 -46.68
CA ARG A 136 46.71 -4.14 -48.11
C ARG A 136 47.80 -3.41 -48.88
N THR A 137 48.01 -2.12 -48.59
CA THR A 137 49.08 -1.32 -49.20
C THR A 137 50.46 -1.84 -48.78
N GLY A 138 50.62 -2.19 -47.50
CA GLY A 138 51.82 -2.83 -46.98
C GLY A 138 52.11 -4.17 -47.66
N ALA A 139 51.11 -5.03 -47.81
CA ALA A 139 51.24 -6.31 -48.50
C ALA A 139 51.62 -6.16 -49.98
N ALA A 140 51.00 -5.20 -50.69
CA ALA A 140 51.34 -4.91 -52.08
C ALA A 140 52.79 -4.42 -52.23
N ARG A 141 53.27 -3.60 -51.28
CA ARG A 141 54.66 -3.13 -51.23
C ARG A 141 55.63 -4.27 -50.97
N VAL A 142 55.38 -5.10 -49.95
CA VAL A 142 56.22 -6.28 -49.66
C VAL A 142 56.29 -7.22 -50.85
N ASN A 143 55.18 -7.43 -51.56
CA ASN A 143 55.16 -8.25 -52.77
C ASN A 143 56.03 -7.66 -53.90
N ALA A 144 55.98 -6.33 -54.10
CA ALA A 144 56.84 -5.65 -55.06
C ALA A 144 58.33 -5.77 -54.67
N ASP A 145 58.66 -5.58 -53.40
CA ASP A 145 60.03 -5.71 -52.88
C ASP A 145 60.56 -7.15 -53.05
N LEU A 146 59.73 -8.16 -52.79
CA LEU A 146 60.07 -9.57 -53.03
C LEU A 146 60.31 -9.87 -54.51
N THR A 147 59.49 -9.31 -55.42
CA THR A 147 59.67 -9.47 -56.86
C THR A 147 60.99 -8.84 -57.34
N LEU A 148 61.34 -7.67 -56.80
CA LEU A 148 62.63 -7.03 -57.08
C LEU A 148 63.80 -7.87 -56.55
N LEU A 149 63.68 -8.42 -55.34
CA LEU A 149 64.72 -9.29 -54.77
C LEU A 149 64.90 -10.57 -55.60
N ASP A 150 63.80 -11.21 -56.02
CA ASP A 150 63.84 -12.41 -56.86
C ASP A 150 64.51 -12.12 -58.22
N SER A 151 64.18 -10.98 -58.84
CA SER A 151 64.84 -10.55 -60.09
C SER A 151 66.34 -10.30 -59.91
N ASN A 152 66.76 -9.59 -58.85
CA ASN A 152 68.17 -9.35 -58.55
C ASN A 152 68.92 -10.66 -58.27
N MET A 153 68.30 -11.59 -57.55
CA MET A 153 68.88 -12.91 -57.27
C MET A 153 68.96 -13.77 -58.54
N GLY A 154 67.96 -13.68 -59.43
CA GLY A 154 67.97 -14.28 -60.76
C GLY A 154 69.13 -13.77 -61.62
N ASP A 155 69.32 -12.45 -61.65
CA ASP A 155 70.42 -11.79 -62.37
C ASP A 155 71.78 -12.23 -61.83
N LEU A 156 71.96 -12.24 -60.50
CA LEU A 156 73.16 -12.75 -59.84
C LEU A 156 73.42 -14.23 -60.17
N ARG A 157 72.37 -15.07 -60.21
CA ARG A 157 72.47 -16.49 -60.57
C ARG A 157 72.88 -16.67 -62.03
N THR A 158 72.34 -15.86 -62.95
CA THR A 158 72.79 -15.88 -64.36
C THR A 158 74.22 -15.37 -64.52
N ALA A 159 74.63 -14.34 -63.77
CA ALA A 159 76.00 -13.82 -63.79
C ALA A 159 77.02 -14.81 -63.21
N ALA A 160 76.61 -15.61 -62.22
CA ALA A 160 77.44 -16.68 -61.63
C ALA A 160 77.59 -17.93 -62.52
N GLY A 161 76.94 -17.98 -63.70
CA GLY A 161 77.08 -19.08 -64.66
C GLY A 161 76.44 -20.40 -64.22
N GLU A 162 75.59 -20.39 -63.18
CA GLU A 162 74.90 -21.58 -62.72
C GLU A 162 73.70 -21.90 -63.62
N ARG A 163 73.85 -22.96 -64.40
CA ARG A 163 72.78 -23.61 -65.17
C ARG A 163 71.68 -24.08 -64.21
N PRO A 164 70.39 -23.81 -64.48
CA PRO A 164 69.32 -24.13 -63.54
C PRO A 164 69.21 -25.64 -63.31
N PRO A 165 69.03 -26.11 -62.05
CA PRO A 165 68.63 -27.48 -61.80
C PRO A 165 67.20 -27.68 -62.30
N GLU A 166 67.04 -28.69 -63.14
CA GLU A 166 65.76 -29.28 -63.53
C GLU A 166 65.19 -30.00 -62.29
N VAL A 167 64.43 -29.28 -61.47
CA VAL A 167 63.80 -29.86 -60.27
C VAL A 167 62.43 -30.41 -60.66
N ALA A 168 62.43 -31.72 -60.85
CA ALA A 168 61.25 -32.56 -60.91
C ALA A 168 60.50 -32.62 -59.57
N ALA A 169 59.21 -32.92 -59.69
CA ALA A 169 58.39 -33.68 -58.74
C ALA A 169 57.87 -32.98 -57.46
N ALA A 170 56.60 -32.60 -57.55
CA ALA A 170 55.51 -33.08 -56.70
C ALA A 170 55.76 -33.11 -55.18
N VAL A 171 55.32 -32.05 -54.50
CA VAL A 171 54.93 -32.14 -53.09
C VAL A 171 53.40 -32.05 -53.05
N ALA A 172 52.79 -33.17 -52.67
CA ALA A 172 51.37 -33.32 -52.46
C ALA A 172 50.92 -32.36 -51.34
N VAL A 173 49.93 -31.52 -51.67
CA VAL A 173 49.15 -30.74 -50.73
C VAL A 173 48.27 -31.72 -49.93
N PRO A 174 48.36 -31.79 -48.60
CA PRO A 174 47.37 -32.51 -47.81
C PRO A 174 46.04 -31.74 -47.87
N GLU A 175 45.00 -32.40 -48.37
CA GLU A 175 43.61 -31.92 -48.30
C GLU A 175 43.23 -31.62 -46.84
N PRO A 176 42.67 -30.44 -46.52
CA PRO A 176 42.04 -30.22 -45.23
C PRO A 176 40.69 -30.96 -45.21
N ASP A 177 40.60 -31.91 -44.28
CA ASP A 177 39.41 -32.67 -43.92
C ASP A 177 38.27 -31.72 -43.44
N PRO A 178 37.10 -31.68 -44.09
CA PRO A 178 35.95 -30.93 -43.60
C PRO A 178 35.15 -31.79 -42.60
N ALA A 179 35.77 -32.14 -41.47
CA ALA A 179 35.09 -32.82 -40.38
C ALA A 179 34.42 -31.80 -39.45
N ALA A 180 33.16 -31.52 -39.78
CA ALA A 180 32.04 -31.18 -38.90
C ALA A 180 32.36 -31.11 -37.38
N GLY A 181 32.43 -29.88 -36.87
CA GLY A 181 32.48 -29.56 -35.44
C GLY A 181 31.54 -28.42 -35.09
N LEU A 182 30.28 -28.46 -35.58
CA LEU A 182 29.23 -27.60 -35.06
C LEU A 182 28.78 -28.14 -33.70
N SER A 183 29.52 -27.78 -32.65
CA SER A 183 29.00 -27.79 -31.28
C SER A 183 27.88 -26.76 -31.22
N ARG A 184 26.64 -27.23 -31.35
CA ARG A 184 25.42 -26.48 -31.05
C ARG A 184 25.55 -25.96 -29.60
N PRO A 185 25.47 -24.64 -29.36
CA PRO A 185 25.30 -24.12 -28.01
C PRO A 185 24.01 -24.72 -27.42
N PRO A 186 23.96 -25.10 -26.13
CA PRO A 186 22.70 -25.48 -25.52
C PRO A 186 21.73 -24.30 -25.66
N GLU A 187 20.58 -24.56 -26.30
CA GLU A 187 19.39 -23.72 -26.16
C GLU A 187 19.12 -23.58 -24.66
N ALA A 188 19.46 -22.41 -24.12
CA ALA A 188 18.87 -21.95 -22.89
C ALA A 188 17.37 -21.78 -23.20
N GLU A 189 16.56 -22.72 -22.74
CA GLU A 189 15.13 -22.49 -22.67
C GLU A 189 14.90 -21.23 -21.82
N PRO A 190 14.26 -20.19 -22.36
CA PRO A 190 13.68 -19.18 -21.51
C PRO A 190 12.54 -19.87 -20.78
N SER A 191 12.76 -20.19 -19.50
CA SER A 191 11.66 -20.49 -18.59
C SER A 191 10.83 -19.22 -18.44
N GLU A 192 9.93 -19.02 -19.39
CA GLU A 192 8.76 -18.18 -19.27
C GLU A 192 7.87 -18.79 -18.18
N ASN A 193 8.18 -18.49 -16.92
CA ASN A 193 7.21 -18.57 -15.83
C ASN A 193 6.85 -17.14 -15.41
N GLY A 194 6.28 -16.43 -16.37
CA GLY A 194 5.67 -15.12 -16.22
C GLY A 194 4.27 -15.12 -16.82
N ALA A 195 3.32 -15.84 -16.22
CA ALA A 195 1.89 -15.61 -16.39
C ALA A 195 1.09 -16.31 -15.30
N GLY A 196 0.87 -15.59 -14.18
CA GLY A 196 0.04 -16.06 -13.08
C GLY A 196 -0.70 -14.94 -12.34
N THR A 197 -0.92 -13.78 -12.96
CA THR A 197 -1.86 -12.78 -12.43
C THR A 197 -3.22 -12.94 -13.09
N ARG A 198 -4.10 -13.75 -12.48
CA ARG A 198 -5.55 -13.48 -12.34
C ARG A 198 -6.28 -14.69 -11.77
N ALA A 199 -6.68 -14.58 -10.51
CA ALA A 199 -8.09 -14.55 -10.12
C ALA A 199 -8.14 -14.44 -8.60
N ALA A 200 -8.30 -13.21 -8.11
CA ALA A 200 -8.82 -12.98 -6.78
C ALA A 200 -10.20 -13.66 -6.71
N ALA A 201 -10.25 -14.79 -6.00
CA ALA A 201 -11.50 -15.32 -5.49
C ALA A 201 -11.95 -14.34 -4.41
N ALA A 202 -13.00 -13.59 -4.72
CA ALA A 202 -13.78 -12.87 -3.73
C ALA A 202 -14.41 -13.90 -2.77
N GLU A 203 -13.84 -14.03 -1.59
CA GLU A 203 -14.49 -14.67 -0.45
C GLU A 203 -15.42 -13.64 0.23
N PRO A 204 -16.65 -14.02 0.62
CA PRO A 204 -17.73 -13.08 0.90
C PRO A 204 -17.53 -12.37 2.24
N ALA A 205 -17.86 -11.08 2.25
CA ALA A 205 -17.94 -10.25 3.44
C ALA A 205 -18.84 -10.89 4.53
N PRO A 206 -18.39 -11.03 5.79
CA PRO A 206 -19.30 -11.22 6.91
C PRO A 206 -20.05 -9.91 7.21
N PRO A 207 -21.31 -9.98 7.69
CA PRO A 207 -22.15 -8.82 7.92
C PRO A 207 -21.64 -7.99 9.12
N ALA A 208 -21.83 -6.68 9.02
CA ALA A 208 -21.55 -5.71 10.08
C ALA A 208 -22.23 -6.06 11.41
N PRO A 209 -21.57 -5.85 12.57
CA PRO A 209 -22.25 -5.63 13.83
C PRO A 209 -22.20 -4.14 14.20
N THR A 210 -23.40 -3.59 14.35
CA THR A 210 -23.88 -2.62 15.34
C THR A 210 -22.88 -2.10 16.38
N ALA A 211 -22.95 -0.79 16.61
CA ALA A 211 -22.13 0.00 17.52
C ALA A 211 -22.12 -0.37 19.02
N ALA A 212 -20.95 -0.11 19.63
CA ALA A 212 -20.57 0.14 21.05
C ALA A 212 -20.31 -1.05 22.01
N PRO A 213 -19.37 -0.99 23.00
CA PRO A 213 -18.41 0.06 23.44
C PRO A 213 -16.91 -0.41 23.48
N ALA A 214 -16.00 0.46 23.97
CA ALA A 214 -14.52 0.45 23.89
C ALA A 214 -13.70 -0.76 24.44
N GLU A 215 -12.46 -0.87 23.91
CA GLU A 215 -11.24 -1.68 24.27
C GLU A 215 -11.11 -3.12 23.70
N PRO A 216 -9.90 -3.66 23.38
CA PRO A 216 -8.52 -3.12 23.35
C PRO A 216 -7.89 -3.11 21.93
N GLU A 217 -6.68 -2.54 21.78
CA GLU A 217 -5.97 -2.34 20.50
C GLU A 217 -5.67 -3.61 19.69
N PRO A 218 -5.69 -3.55 18.34
CA PRO A 218 -5.34 -4.67 17.49
C PRO A 218 -3.81 -4.85 17.36
N ASP A 219 -3.37 -6.09 17.57
CA ASP A 219 -2.25 -6.78 16.91
C ASP A 219 -0.81 -6.24 17.00
N ARG A 220 -0.26 -6.15 18.21
CA ARG A 220 1.21 -6.08 18.45
C ARG A 220 2.00 -7.28 17.91
N VAL A 221 1.32 -8.36 17.49
CA VAL A 221 1.95 -9.59 16.98
C VAL A 221 2.30 -9.47 15.49
N ALA A 222 1.54 -8.67 14.72
CA ALA A 222 1.82 -8.44 13.30
C ALA A 222 3.12 -7.62 13.09
N ASP A 223 3.45 -6.71 14.02
CA ASP A 223 4.64 -5.87 13.96
C ASP A 223 5.94 -6.66 14.21
N ALA A 224 5.88 -7.75 14.98
CA ALA A 224 7.05 -8.57 15.30
C ALA A 224 7.53 -9.41 14.09
N GLU A 225 6.62 -9.99 13.31
CA GLU A 225 6.96 -10.75 12.11
C GLU A 225 7.49 -9.85 11.00
N GLY A 226 6.90 -8.65 10.83
CA GLY A 226 7.39 -7.64 9.90
C GLY A 226 8.81 -7.16 10.24
N ALA A 227 9.07 -6.87 11.51
CA ALA A 227 10.40 -6.52 12.00
C ALA A 227 11.44 -7.61 11.73
N ARG A 228 11.07 -8.89 11.89
CA ARG A 228 11.96 -10.03 11.61
C ARG A 228 12.35 -10.12 10.13
N LEU A 229 11.40 -9.91 9.23
CA LEU A 229 11.67 -9.91 7.79
C LEU A 229 12.59 -8.76 7.37
N ILE A 230 12.37 -7.57 7.92
CA ILE A 230 13.24 -6.41 7.68
C ILE A 230 14.65 -6.68 8.23
N ALA A 231 14.77 -7.16 9.47
CA ALA A 231 16.06 -7.51 10.08
C ALA A 231 16.82 -8.56 9.26
N LEU A 232 16.13 -9.59 8.77
CA LEU A 232 16.70 -10.63 7.92
C LEU A 232 17.20 -10.04 6.59
N ASN A 233 16.42 -9.17 5.96
CA ASN A 233 16.82 -8.50 4.73
C ASN A 233 18.03 -7.59 4.95
N MET A 234 18.06 -6.81 6.04
CA MET A 234 19.22 -5.96 6.39
C MET A 234 20.48 -6.80 6.61
N ALA A 235 20.35 -7.92 7.30
CA ALA A 235 21.47 -8.81 7.57
C ALA A 235 21.98 -9.54 6.29
N LEU A 236 21.08 -9.97 5.39
CA LEU A 236 21.45 -10.52 4.07
C LEU A 236 22.18 -9.52 3.17
N ASN A 237 21.88 -8.22 3.31
CA ASN A 237 22.58 -7.15 2.60
C ASN A 237 23.90 -6.72 3.28
N GLY A 238 24.31 -7.40 4.36
CA GLY A 238 25.57 -7.16 5.06
C GLY A 238 25.57 -5.94 5.98
N GLN A 239 24.40 -5.44 6.40
CA GLN A 239 24.34 -4.35 7.38
C GLN A 239 24.75 -4.82 8.78
N ALA A 240 25.34 -3.90 9.54
CA ALA A 240 25.79 -4.17 10.90
C ALA A 240 24.58 -4.32 11.85
N ARG A 241 24.73 -5.19 12.85
CA ARG A 241 23.67 -5.49 13.84
C ARG A 241 23.15 -4.24 14.54
N GLU A 242 24.04 -3.30 14.86
CA GLU A 242 23.70 -2.04 15.53
C GLU A 242 22.87 -1.10 14.65
N GLU A 243 23.03 -1.20 13.33
CA GLU A 243 22.27 -0.41 12.36
C GLU A 243 20.84 -0.97 12.21
N ALA A 244 20.71 -2.31 12.20
CA ALA A 244 19.41 -2.97 12.26
C ALA A 244 18.67 -2.70 13.58
N ASP A 245 19.37 -2.68 14.72
CA ASP A 245 18.77 -2.31 16.01
C ASP A 245 18.20 -0.89 16.03
N ARG A 246 18.97 0.06 15.50
CA ARG A 246 18.53 1.46 15.38
C ARG A 246 17.31 1.59 14.47
N TYR A 247 17.33 0.94 13.30
CA TYR A 247 16.23 0.98 12.36
C TYR A 247 14.94 0.40 12.97
N LEU A 248 15.05 -0.73 13.64
CA LEU A 248 13.91 -1.36 14.30
C LEU A 248 13.37 -0.51 15.47
N ALA A 249 14.24 0.18 16.21
CA ALA A 249 13.83 1.10 17.28
C ALA A 249 13.00 2.28 16.79
N GLU A 250 13.29 2.77 15.58
CA GLU A 250 12.63 3.95 15.02
C GLU A 250 11.30 3.60 14.32
N ASN A 251 11.13 2.35 13.87
CA ASN A 251 10.02 1.97 13.00
C ASN A 251 9.07 0.93 13.62
N PHE A 252 9.47 0.23 14.69
CA PHE A 252 8.68 -0.85 15.30
C PHE A 252 8.68 -0.75 16.84
N ASP A 253 7.52 -0.92 17.47
CA ASP A 253 7.39 -0.95 18.94
C ASP A 253 7.53 -2.39 19.47
N LEU A 254 8.79 -2.85 19.58
CA LEU A 254 9.13 -4.22 19.96
C LEU A 254 9.67 -4.29 21.39
N PRO A 255 9.06 -5.09 22.29
CA PRO A 255 9.57 -5.24 23.65
C PRO A 255 10.92 -5.99 23.72
N ASP A 256 11.15 -6.97 22.83
CA ASP A 256 12.31 -7.88 22.88
C ASP A 256 13.17 -7.83 21.60
N ARG A 257 13.47 -6.62 21.11
CA ARG A 257 14.22 -6.38 19.86
C ARG A 257 15.61 -7.05 19.84
N ALA A 258 16.32 -7.04 20.96
CA ALA A 258 17.67 -7.61 21.05
C ALA A 258 17.69 -9.12 20.76
N GLN A 259 16.68 -9.84 21.29
CA GLN A 259 16.54 -11.28 21.11
C GLN A 259 16.21 -11.63 19.65
N LEU A 260 15.36 -10.85 18.99
CA LEU A 260 15.03 -11.02 17.57
C LEU A 260 16.28 -10.88 16.69
N LEU A 261 17.14 -9.88 16.97
CA LEU A 261 18.39 -9.69 16.23
C LEU A 261 19.39 -10.83 16.47
N ASP A 262 19.49 -11.34 17.69
CA ASP A 262 20.33 -12.51 17.99
C ASP A 262 19.90 -13.73 17.16
N GLU A 263 18.59 -14.00 17.08
CA GLU A 263 18.07 -15.13 16.30
C GLU A 263 18.34 -14.98 14.80
N VAL A 264 18.13 -13.78 14.24
CA VAL A 264 18.32 -13.52 12.79
C VAL A 264 19.79 -13.63 12.38
N TYR A 265 20.71 -13.03 13.14
CA TYR A 265 22.13 -13.06 12.80
C TYR A 265 22.74 -14.45 13.06
N ALA A 266 22.32 -15.16 14.11
CA ALA A 266 22.73 -16.56 14.32
C ALA A 266 22.30 -17.47 13.16
N THR A 267 21.13 -17.21 12.56
CA THR A 267 20.63 -17.99 11.42
C THR A 267 21.52 -17.81 10.16
N ILE A 268 22.05 -16.61 9.93
CA ILE A 268 22.94 -16.32 8.79
C ILE A 268 24.35 -16.85 9.01
N GLU A 269 24.88 -16.83 10.24
CA GLU A 269 26.20 -17.41 10.53
C GLU A 269 26.21 -18.94 10.44
N THR A 270 25.04 -19.59 10.54
CA THR A 270 24.91 -21.05 10.51
C THR A 270 24.51 -21.61 9.13
N GLY A 271 24.13 -20.76 8.17
CA GLY A 271 23.67 -21.16 6.83
C GLY A 271 24.72 -20.96 5.75
#